data_AF-A0A553ZSD6-F1
#
_entry.id   AF-A0A553ZSD6-F1
#
_cell.length_a   1.000
_cell.length_b   1.000
_cell.length_c   1.000
_cell.angle_alpha   90.00
_cell.angle_beta   90.00
_cell.angle_gamma   90.00
#
_symmetry.space_group_name_H-M   'P 1'
#
loop_
_entity.id
_entity.type
_entity.pdbx_description
1 polymer ?
#
loop_
_entity_poly.entity_id
_entity_poly.type
_entity_poly.pdbx_seq_one_letter_code
_entity_poly.pdbx_strand_id
1 'polypeptide(L)' 'MPEDDRIKAINEIRMAIHQVSPFREEPVDCVLWVKNDQLVPNDYNPNNVAPPEKKLLKKSIEIDGFTQPIVVTHTDKNAL' A
#
# COMPACT_ATOMS: atom_id res chain seq x y z
N MET A 1 -20.48 -2.74 13.48
CA MET A 1 -20.11 -2.93 12.06
C MET A 1 -19.03 -3.98 11.95
N PRO A 2 -19.11 -4.89 10.96
CA PRO A 2 -18.01 -5.76 10.55
C PRO A 2 -16.70 -4.97 10.30
N GLU A 3 -15.56 -5.64 10.46
CA GLU A 3 -14.23 -5.01 10.29
C GLU A 3 -14.03 -4.48 8.86
N ASP A 4 -14.38 -5.28 7.85
CA ASP A 4 -14.28 -4.89 6.44
C ASP A 4 -15.07 -3.61 6.14
N ASP A 5 -16.27 -3.48 6.70
CA ASP A 5 -17.10 -2.28 6.51
C ASP A 5 -16.48 -1.05 7.16
N ARG A 6 -15.81 -1.22 8.31
CA ARG A 6 -15.08 -0.13 8.98
C ARG A 6 -13.88 0.30 8.14
N ILE A 7 -13.11 -0.65 7.60
CA ILE A 7 -11.96 -0.36 6.74
C ILE A 7 -12.41 0.34 5.46
N LYS A 8 -13.49 -0.14 4.83
CA LYS A 8 -14.08 0.47 3.65
C LYS A 8 -14.50 1.92 3.93
N ALA A 9 -15.23 2.16 5.02
CA ALA A 9 -15.64 3.51 5.40
C ALA A 9 -14.44 4.44 5.67
N ILE A 10 -13.37 3.94 6.32
CA ILE A 10 -12.13 4.70 6.53
C ILE A 10 -11.49 5.09 5.18
N ASN A 11 -11.38 4.14 4.25
CA ASN A 11 -10.81 4.39 2.94
C ASN A 11 -11.66 5.40 2.15
N GLU A 12 -12.99 5.30 2.17
CA GLU A 12 -13.89 6.24 1.52
C GLU A 12 -13.72 7.67 2.07
N ILE A 13 -13.60 7.83 3.40
CA ILE A 13 -13.34 9.13 4.02
C ILE A 13 -11.97 9.69 3.59
N ARG A 14 -10.92 8.85 3.59
CA ARG A 14 -9.58 9.28 3.16
C ARG A 14 -9.56 9.73 1.70
N MET A 15 -10.27 9.03 0.82
CA MET A 15 -10.43 9.44 -0.57
C MET A 15 -11.19 10.76 -0.70
N ALA A 16 -12.25 10.96 0.07
CA ALA A 16 -13.01 12.21 0.06
C ALA A 16 -12.16 13.40 0.53
N ILE A 17 -11.32 13.21 1.56
CA ILE A 17 -10.36 14.23 2.02
C ILE A 17 -9.32 14.52 0.94
N HIS A 18 -8.75 13.48 0.32
CA HIS A 18 -7.78 13.62 -0.75
C HIS A 18 -8.30 14.48 -1.92
N GLN A 19 -9.56 14.31 -2.31
CA GLN A 19 -10.17 15.09 -3.41
C GLN A 19 -10.14 16.61 -3.19
N VAL A 20 -10.19 17.05 -1.93
CA VAL A 20 -10.18 18.47 -1.55
C VAL A 20 -8.85 18.90 -0.90
N SER A 21 -7.89 17.98 -0.78
CA SER A 21 -6.59 18.26 -0.16
C SER A 21 -5.78 19.22 -1.04
N PRO A 22 -5.14 20.26 -0.47
CA PRO A 22 -4.18 21.07 -1.20
C PRO A 22 -2.92 20.28 -1.58
N PHE A 23 -2.71 19.09 -1.00
CA PHE A 23 -1.58 18.20 -1.28
C PHE A 23 -1.96 17.00 -2.14
N ARG A 24 -3.12 17.01 -2.80
CA ARG A 24 -3.60 15.89 -3.64
C ARG A 24 -2.63 15.39 -4.72
N GLU A 25 -1.65 16.19 -5.11
CA GLU A 25 -0.63 15.79 -6.08
C GLU A 25 0.58 15.12 -5.41
N GLU A 26 0.67 15.14 -4.07
CA GLU A 26 1.71 14.47 -3.31
C GLU A 26 1.38 12.97 -3.14
N PRO A 27 2.33 12.06 -3.40
CA PRO A 27 2.08 10.62 -3.38
C PRO A 27 1.74 10.05 -2.00
N VAL A 28 1.97 10.82 -0.94
CA VAL A 28 1.72 10.43 0.46
C VAL A 28 0.42 11.00 1.01
N ASP A 29 -0.33 11.80 0.25
CA ASP A 29 -1.55 12.46 0.73
C ASP A 29 -2.70 11.47 1.00
N CYS A 30 -2.78 10.38 0.23
CA CYS A 30 -3.82 9.36 0.39
C CYS A 30 -3.26 7.96 0.59
N VAL A 31 -3.19 7.52 1.86
CA VAL A 31 -2.78 6.15 2.21
C VAL A 31 -4.01 5.29 2.50
N LEU A 32 -4.19 4.22 1.73
CA LEU A 32 -5.35 3.32 1.84
C LEU A 32 -4.95 1.95 2.41
N TRP A 33 -5.86 1.31 3.14
CA TRP A 33 -5.71 -0.07 3.56
C TRP A 33 -6.28 -1.00 2.48
N VAL A 34 -5.41 -1.79 1.86
CA VAL A 34 -5.77 -2.71 0.76
C VAL A 34 -5.52 -4.14 1.21
N LYS A 35 -6.43 -5.06 0.87
CA LYS A 35 -6.26 -6.49 1.17
C LYS A 35 -5.17 -7.08 0.27
N ASN A 36 -4.35 -7.95 0.83
CA ASN A 36 -3.22 -8.58 0.12
C ASN A 36 -3.68 -9.35 -1.14
N ASP A 37 -4.87 -9.96 -1.10
CA ASP A 37 -5.46 -10.70 -2.23
C ASP A 37 -5.81 -9.83 -3.46
N GLN A 38 -5.79 -8.51 -3.32
CA GLN A 38 -5.97 -7.56 -4.42
C GLN A 38 -4.64 -7.08 -5.03
N LEU A 39 -3.51 -7.52 -4.47
CA LEU A 39 -2.18 -7.09 -4.88
C LEU A 39 -1.46 -8.19 -5.66
N VAL A 40 -0.75 -7.77 -6.70
CA VAL A 40 0.20 -8.61 -7.43
C VAL A 40 1.60 -8.05 -7.14
N PRO A 41 2.58 -8.89 -6.79
CA PRO A 41 3.94 -8.42 -6.59
C PRO A 41 4.49 -7.79 -7.86
N ASN A 42 5.24 -6.71 -7.71
CA ASN A 42 6.06 -6.21 -8.79
C ASN A 42 7.29 -7.10 -8.91
N ASP A 43 7.32 -7.96 -9.92
CA ASP A 43 8.43 -8.89 -10.17
C ASP A 43 9.70 -8.17 -10.66
N TYR A 44 9.63 -6.86 -10.93
CA TYR A 44 10.80 -6.05 -11.23
C TYR A 44 11.59 -5.74 -9.96
N ASN A 45 12.65 -6.51 -9.71
CA ASN A 45 13.67 -6.16 -8.73
C ASN A 45 15.07 -6.25 -9.34
N PRO A 46 15.65 -5.13 -9.83
CA PRO A 46 16.99 -5.12 -10.39
C PRO A 46 18.08 -5.37 -9.33
N ASN A 47 17.73 -5.27 -8.04
CA ASN A 47 18.62 -5.50 -6.91
C ASN A 47 18.20 -6.78 -6.19
N ASN A 48 18.85 -7.92 -6.50
CA ASN A 48 18.55 -9.16 -5.79
C ASN A 48 18.91 -9.04 -4.29
N VAL A 49 17.92 -8.69 -3.46
CA VAL A 49 18.10 -8.49 -2.01
C VAL A 49 18.60 -9.78 -1.38
N ALA A 50 19.64 -9.68 -0.55
CA ALA A 50 20.29 -10.85 0.01
C ALA A 50 19.33 -11.61 0.96
N PRO A 51 19.41 -12.96 1.05
CA PRO A 51 18.52 -13.73 1.93
C PRO A 51 18.50 -13.27 3.41
N PRO A 52 19.61 -12.83 4.04
CA PRO A 52 19.58 -12.30 5.40
C PRO A 52 18.76 -11.02 5.54
N GLU A 53 18.89 -10.10 4.57
CA GLU A 53 18.16 -8.82 4.57
C GLU A 53 16.65 -9.04 4.42
N LYS A 54 16.23 -9.99 3.57
CA LYS A 54 14.82 -10.39 3.46
C LYS A 54 14.25 -10.91 4.78
N LYS A 55 15.02 -11.72 5.52
CA LYS A 55 14.60 -12.24 6.83
C LYS A 55 14.49 -11.13 7.88
N LEU A 56 15.46 -10.21 7.91
CA LEU A 56 15.45 -9.06 8.81
C LEU A 56 14.27 -8.13 8.54
N LEU A 57 14.01 -7.81 7.27
CA LEU A 57 12.86 -6.99 6.87
C LEU A 57 11.54 -7.63 7.30
N LYS A 58 11.36 -8.93 7.02
CA LYS A 58 10.17 -9.67 7.47
C LYS A 58 10.00 -9.56 8.99
N LYS A 59 11.08 -9.76 9.75
CA LYS A 59 11.02 -9.70 11.21
C LYS A 59 10.66 -8.30 11.73
N SER A 60 11.17 -7.23 11.11
CA SER A 60 10.80 -5.87 11.46
C SER A 60 9.33 -5.58 11.16
N ILE A 61 8.82 -5.97 9.99
CA ILE A 61 7.40 -5.78 9.64
C ILE A 61 6.47 -6.55 10.61
N GLU A 62 6.87 -7.75 11.04
CA GLU A 62 6.10 -8.53 12.04
C GLU A 62 6.06 -7.89 13.43
N ILE A 63 7.07 -7.10 13.80
CA ILE A 63 7.16 -6.44 15.12
C ILE A 63 6.54 -5.04 15.07
N ASP A 64 6.95 -4.25 14.09
CA ASP A 64 6.69 -2.81 14.02
C ASP A 64 5.53 -2.46 13.07
N GLY A 65 5.08 -3.42 12.25
CA GLY A 65 4.15 -3.18 11.15
C GLY A 65 4.81 -2.44 9.98
N PHE A 66 3.98 -1.90 9.08
CA PHE A 66 4.45 -1.04 8.00
C PHE A 66 4.73 0.36 8.52
N THR A 67 5.99 0.77 8.53
CA THR A 67 6.42 2.12 8.94
C THR A 67 6.36 3.14 7.81
N GLN A 68 6.30 2.66 6.56
CA GLN A 68 6.09 3.45 5.35
C GLN A 68 5.07 2.76 4.44
N PRO A 69 4.22 3.52 3.73
CA PRO A 69 3.28 2.94 2.77
C PRO A 69 4.02 2.31 1.58
N ILE A 70 3.45 1.23 1.05
CA ILE A 70 3.93 0.63 -0.21
C ILE A 70 3.26 1.38 -1.36
N VAL A 71 4.06 1.82 -2.32
CA VAL A 71 3.54 2.40 -3.57
C VAL A 71 2.94 1.29 -4.43
N VAL A 72 1.69 1.48 -4.84
CA VAL A 72 0.95 0.54 -5.69
C VAL A 72 0.43 1.31 -6.90
N THR A 73 0.49 0.69 -8.07
CA THR A 73 -0.14 1.20 -9.29
C THR A 73 -1.31 0.32 -9.67
N HIS A 74 -2.35 0.91 -10.26
CA HIS A 74 -3.40 0.13 -10.90
C HIS A 74 -2.82 -0.50 -12.16
N THR A 75 -2.87 -1.82 -12.26
CA THR A 75 -2.56 -2.52 -13.50
C THR A 75 -3.73 -2.30 -14.45
N ASP A 76 -3.60 -1.34 -15.36
CA ASP A 76 -4.50 -1.27 -16.51
C ASP A 76 -4.32 -2.56 -17.30
N LYS A 77 -5.40 -3.33 -17.48
CA LYS A 77 -5.39 -4.50 -18.39
C LYS A 77 -5.02 -4.15 -19.84
N ASN A 78 -4.92 -2.85 -20.16
CA ASN A 78 -4.56 -2.31 -21.46
C ASN A 78 -3.15 -1.68 -21.51
N ALA A 79 -2.39 -1.71 -20.42
CA ALA A 79 -0.99 -1.25 -20.40
C ALA A 79 -0.05 -2.45 -20.58
N LEU A 80 -0.01 -2.96 -21.82
CA LEU A 80 1.05 -3.82 -22.36
C LEU A 80 1.62 -3.15 -23.61
#